data_AF-A0A525CML1-F1
#
_entry.id   AF-A0A525CML1-F1
#
_cell.length_a   1.000
_cell.length_b   1.000
_cell.length_c   1.000
_cell.angle_alpha   90.00
_cell.angle_beta   90.00
_cell.angle_gamma   90.00
#
_symmetry.space_group_name_H-M   'P 1'
#
loop_
_entity.id
_entity.type
_entity.pdbx_description
1 polymer ?
#
loop_
_entity_poly.entity_id
_entity_poly.type
_entity_poly.pdbx_seq_one_letter_code
_entity_poly.pdbx_strand_id
1 'polypeptide(L)' 'MELKACKKIEQTCELSVYEQVKNACDTTIVKNAWKLGQELSVHGWMYSVKKGILQDMKTSVASISDYNEQFSD' A
#
# COMPACT_ATOMS: atom_id res chain seq x y z
N MET A 1 1.19 13.01 -27.84
CA MET A 1 1.87 11.74 -27.54
C MET A 1 2.39 11.68 -26.10
N GLU A 2 2.76 12.81 -25.49
CA GLU A 2 3.30 12.89 -24.12
C GLU A 2 2.30 12.55 -22.98
N LEU A 3 1.00 12.78 -23.17
CA LEU A 3 0.01 12.57 -22.09
C LEU A 3 -0.19 11.09 -21.70
N LYS A 4 0.08 10.14 -22.61
CA LYS A 4 -0.11 8.69 -22.39
C LYS A 4 0.99 8.08 -21.52
N ALA A 5 2.23 8.54 -21.69
CA ALA A 5 3.39 7.97 -20.99
C ALA A 5 3.37 8.31 -19.49
N CYS A 6 3.08 9.57 -19.15
CA CYS A 6 3.01 10.03 -17.77
C CYS A 6 1.90 9.32 -16.98
N LYS A 7 0.72 9.15 -17.60
CA LYS A 7 -0.40 8.40 -16.99
C LYS A 7 -0.06 6.93 -16.73
N LYS A 8 0.65 6.28 -17.65
CA LYS A 8 1.09 4.89 -17.45
C LYS A 8 2.07 4.77 -16.29
N ILE A 9 3.01 5.71 -16.17
CA ILE A 9 3.96 5.75 -15.05
C ILE A 9 3.22 5.94 -13.73
N GLU A 10 2.27 6.88 -13.66
CA GLU A 10 1.44 7.08 -12.46
C GLU A 10 0.71 5.78 -12.07
N GLN A 11 0.06 5.10 -13.01
CA GLN A 11 -0.61 3.82 -12.76
C GLN A 11 0.35 2.72 -12.29
N THR A 12 1.56 2.65 -12.84
CA THR A 12 2.59 1.70 -12.39
C THR A 12 3.08 2.03 -10.98
N CYS A 13 3.22 3.32 -10.63
CA CYS A 13 3.56 3.74 -9.28
C CYS A 13 2.46 3.38 -8.27
N GLU A 14 1.20 3.63 -8.62
CA GLU A 14 0.05 3.28 -7.76
C GLU A 14 0.00 1.76 -7.49
N LEU A 15 0.16 0.95 -8.53
CA LEU A 15 0.21 -0.51 -8.39
C LEU A 15 1.40 -0.97 -7.55
N SER A 16 2.57 -0.35 -7.75
CA SER A 16 3.76 -0.68 -6.97
C SER A 16 3.58 -0.39 -5.48
N VAL A 17 2.92 0.71 -5.11
CA VAL A 17 2.61 1.00 -3.69
C VAL A 17 1.67 -0.06 -3.12
N TYR A 18 0.63 -0.46 -3.86
CA TYR A 18 -0.28 -1.53 -3.45
C TYR A 18 0.47 -2.85 -3.20
N GLU A 19 1.30 -3.30 -4.16
CA GLU A 19 2.09 -4.53 -4.03
C GLU A 19 3.10 -4.45 -2.87
N GLN A 20 3.73 -3.31 -2.66
CA GLN A 20 4.69 -3.13 -1.56
C GLN A 20 4.01 -3.19 -0.20
N VAL A 21 2.81 -2.61 -0.05
CA VAL A 21 2.03 -2.75 1.18
C VAL A 21 1.64 -4.20 1.41
N LYS A 22 1.14 -4.90 0.38
CA LYS A 22 0.83 -6.33 0.47
C LYS A 22 2.04 -7.13 0.96
N ASN A 23 3.20 -6.93 0.33
CA ASN A 23 4.44 -7.60 0.68
C ASN A 23 4.90 -7.29 2.11
N ALA A 24 4.75 -6.04 2.57
CA ALA A 24 5.08 -5.66 3.94
C ALA A 24 4.17 -6.38 4.96
N CYS A 25 2.86 -6.38 4.70
CA CYS A 25 1.87 -7.12 5.50
C CYS A 25 2.12 -8.64 5.49
N ASP A 26 2.67 -9.17 4.39
CA ASP A 26 2.95 -10.60 4.23
C ASP A 26 4.16 -11.11 5.01
N THR A 27 5.02 -10.22 5.50
CA THR A 27 6.19 -10.58 6.29
C THR A 27 5.82 -11.31 7.58
N THR A 28 6.71 -12.18 8.04
CA THR A 28 6.54 -12.89 9.32
C THR A 28 6.48 -11.94 10.52
N ILE A 29 7.19 -10.81 10.45
CA ILE A 29 7.24 -9.80 11.51
C ILE A 29 5.84 -9.20 11.73
N VAL A 30 5.22 -8.68 10.65
CA VAL A 30 3.91 -8.03 10.73
C VAL A 30 2.83 -9.03 11.11
N LYS A 31 2.80 -10.21 10.46
CA LYS A 31 1.84 -11.28 10.80
C LYS A 31 1.96 -11.74 12.25
N ASN A 32 3.18 -11.86 12.79
CA ASN A 32 3.37 -12.26 14.18
C ASN A 32 2.95 -11.15 15.14
N ALA A 33 3.25 -9.89 14.84
CA ALA A 33 2.80 -8.76 15.65
C ALA A 33 1.27 -8.76 15.80
N TRP A 34 0.53 -8.91 14.70
CA TRP A 34 -0.93 -9.02 14.74
C TRP A 34 -1.42 -10.27 15.47
N LYS A 35 -0.79 -11.43 15.26
CA LYS A 35 -1.14 -12.67 16.00
C LYS A 35 -0.94 -12.55 17.52
N LEU A 36 0.07 -11.78 17.93
CA LEU A 36 0.35 -11.49 19.34
C LEU A 36 -0.52 -10.36 19.92
N GLY A 37 -1.43 -9.79 19.12
CA GLY A 37 -2.29 -8.70 19.55
C GLY A 37 -1.57 -7.35 19.70
N GLN A 38 -0.39 -7.20 19.10
CA GLN A 38 0.30 -5.90 19.08
C GLN A 38 -0.42 -4.95 18.12
N GLU A 39 -0.62 -3.71 18.57
CA GLU A 39 -1.19 -2.64 17.75
C GLU A 39 -0.16 -2.20 16.70
N LEU A 40 -0.44 -2.52 15.43
CA LEU A 40 0.43 -2.20 14.30
C LEU A 40 -0.43 -1.92 13.07
N SER A 41 -0.15 -0.82 12.36
CA SER A 41 -0.80 -0.47 11.10
C SER A 41 0.21 -0.23 10.00
N VAL A 42 -0.08 -0.68 8.79
CA VAL A 42 0.71 -0.45 7.57
C VAL A 42 -0.10 0.46 6.66
N HIS A 43 0.50 1.55 6.18
CA HIS A 43 -0.15 2.54 5.32
C HIS A 43 0.57 2.68 3.98
N GLY A 44 -0.19 2.72 2.88
CA GLY A 44 0.35 3.02 1.55
C GLY A 44 0.10 4.46 1.15
N TRP A 45 1.16 5.25 1.06
CA TRP A 45 1.10 6.63 0.58
C TRP A 45 1.97 6.84 -0.64
N MET A 46 1.54 7.75 -1.50
CA MET A 46 2.29 8.20 -2.65
C MET A 46 2.52 9.70 -2.55
N TYR A 47 3.74 10.16 -2.81
CA TYR A 47 4.07 11.58 -2.82
C TYR A 47 4.40 12.04 -4.24
N SER A 48 3.66 13.04 -4.71
CA SER A 48 3.95 13.69 -5.99
C SER A 48 4.96 14.81 -5.81
N VAL A 49 6.21 14.58 -6.21
CA VAL A 49 7.26 15.62 -6.16
C VAL A 49 6.89 16.84 -7.01
N LYS A 50 6.22 16.62 -8.15
CA LYS A 50 5.80 17.70 -9.05
C LYS A 50 4.70 18.58 -8.45
N LYS A 51 3.76 17.98 -7.72
CA LYS A 51 2.58 18.69 -7.17
C LYS A 51 2.75 19.07 -5.69
N GLY A 52 3.70 18.48 -4.99
CA GLY A 52 3.88 18.64 -3.54
C GLY A 52 2.77 17.98 -2.71
N ILE A 53 2.03 17.03 -3.27
CA ILE A 53 0.84 16.44 -2.66
C ILE A 53 1.16 15.01 -2.20
N LEU A 54 0.83 14.72 -0.94
CA LEU A 54 0.74 13.36 -0.41
C LEU A 54 -0.67 12.81 -0.69
N GLN A 55 -0.73 11.62 -1.28
CA GLN A 55 -1.97 10.95 -1.63
C GLN A 55 -2.05 9.64 -0.85
N ASP A 56 -3.17 9.44 -0.15
CA ASP A 56 -3.51 8.16 0.46
C ASP A 56 -4.01 7.20 -0.62
N MET A 57 -3.38 6.03 -0.70
CA MET A 57 -3.74 4.98 -1.66
C MET A 57 -4.90 4.11 -1.17
N LYS A 58 -5.45 4.38 0.03
CA LYS A 58 -6.53 3.62 0.66
C LYS A 58 -6.19 2.15 0.87
N THR A 59 -4.90 1.85 1.06
CA THR A 59 -4.36 0.51 1.31
C THR A 59 -3.92 0.33 2.76
N SER A 60 -4.55 1.05 3.69
CA SER A 60 -4.20 0.95 5.10
C SER A 60 -4.73 -0.35 5.70
N VAL A 61 -3.87 -1.09 6.40
CA VAL A 61 -4.17 -2.38 7.05
C VAL A 61 -3.69 -2.35 8.49
N ALA A 62 -4.60 -2.61 9.43
CA ALA A 62 -4.30 -2.65 10.86
C ALA A 62 -4.40 -4.05 11.47
N SER A 63 -4.92 -5.02 10.72
CA SER A 63 -5.14 -6.38 11.23
C SER A 63 -5.07 -7.45 10.13
N ILE A 64 -5.01 -8.72 10.55
CA ILE A 64 -5.13 -9.87 9.65
C ILE A 64 -6.49 -9.88 8.94
N SER A 65 -7.56 -9.44 9.62
CA SER A 65 -8.89 -9.36 9.02
C SER A 65 -8.92 -8.33 7.90
N ASP A 66 -8.38 -7.13 8.16
CA ASP A 66 -8.27 -6.05 7.17
C ASP A 66 -7.43 -6.50 5.96
N TYR A 67 -6.32 -7.21 6.22
CA TYR A 67 -5.45 -7.75 5.18
C TYR A 67 -6.22 -8.70 4.26
N ASN A 68 -6.97 -9.64 4.84
CA ASN A 68 -7.73 -10.62 4.07
C ASN A 68 -8.86 -9.96 3.28
N GLU A 69 -9.51 -8.92 3.82
CA GLU A 69 -10.56 -8.18 3.11
C GLU A 69 -9.98 -7.39 1.92
N GLN A 70 -8.81 -6.79 2.10
CA GLN A 70 -8.23 -5.87 1.13
C GLN A 70 -7.39 -6.56 0.04
N PHE A 71 -6.81 -7.73 0.33
CA PHE A 71 -5.91 -8.47 -0.58
C PHE A 71 -6.43 -9.87 -0.96
N SER A 72 -7.76 -10.06 -0.98
CA SER A 72 -8.46 -11.35 -1.24
C SER A 72 -8.33 -11.92 -2.68
N ASP A 73 -7.20 -11.72 -3.35
CA ASP A 73 -6.89 -12.30 -4.66
C ASP A 73 -6.41 -13.75 -4.55
#